data_AF-A0A817E2W5-F1
#
_entry.id   AF-A0A817E2W5-F1
#
_cell.length_a   1.000
_cell.length_b   1.000
_cell.length_c   1.000
_cell.angle_alpha   90.00
_cell.angle_beta   90.00
_cell.angle_gamma   90.00
#
_symmetry.space_group_name_H-M   'P 1'
#
loop_
_entity.id
_entity.type
_entity.pdbx_description
1 polymer ?
#
loop_
_entity_poly.entity_id
_entity_poly.type
_entity_poly.pdbx_seq_one_letter_code
_entity_poly.pdbx_strand_id
1 'polypeptide(L)'
;MATQTQVLKRGAVQPARLHDYLYDPTCSLSGVRDHARETFAAKTTAEQLQAVPVYEHLFSDLRQYPRFAYRIQSRDPVPAHVSRQWLGQADAHREQIALSRLFTGNDAFVVPPRTYEHVDVGGRERAKFFRKPLVPFMENVQPLVVLDTGRSTTGTFGDAAIKPIPGHLVSSTKSAVPPAQPTTKTQAIQTDYMEREAQTDPYTPESVVKPGEQPEVLTLATLMYKKGLPAGLAEVEMIERARAKRQWEASLPPLDDPQQWEKRFKMMSDMERHEWLLRENEIEKLQNLRIELLEKMLKDNEARRYDTSIERINRQWSKKQIEREEFVKTNRLHYLRAIRALLRKRSQVETKYVKNDIIRAYTKYETTAYGPLTRNGYFPDKLTDKYLVKSRFLDTYTGLLELESTLPSNALKIRLPAPKRISSTKDGHLKRQFRRERDLNNISK
;
A
#
# COMPACT_ATOMS: atom_id res chain seq x y z
N MET A 1 -52.50 17.80 15.66
CA MET A 1 -51.32 18.57 15.22
C MET A 1 -50.07 17.85 15.75
N ALA A 2 -49.57 16.85 15.03
CA ALA A 2 -48.39 16.10 15.46
C ALA A 2 -47.13 16.82 14.95
N THR A 3 -46.32 17.34 15.87
CA THR A 3 -45.07 18.03 15.59
C THR A 3 -43.99 17.02 15.21
N GLN A 4 -43.62 16.98 13.94
CA GLN A 4 -42.54 16.13 13.43
C GLN A 4 -41.20 16.84 13.63
N THR A 5 -40.38 16.34 14.57
CA THR A 5 -39.04 16.85 14.82
C THR A 5 -38.07 16.37 13.73
N GLN A 6 -37.71 17.26 12.80
CA GLN A 6 -36.65 17.01 11.83
C GLN A 6 -35.28 17.25 12.48
N VAL A 7 -34.52 16.19 12.68
CA VAL A 7 -33.12 16.28 13.10
C VAL A 7 -32.28 16.67 11.87
N LEU A 8 -31.98 17.96 11.75
CA LEU A 8 -31.03 18.49 10.77
C LEU A 8 -29.63 17.96 11.12
N LYS A 9 -29.19 16.89 10.47
CA LYS A 9 -27.79 16.46 10.52
C LYS A 9 -26.95 17.56 9.87
N ARG A 10 -26.11 18.26 10.65
CA ARG A 10 -25.06 19.13 10.10
C ARG A 10 -24.15 18.28 9.22
N GLY A 11 -23.98 18.68 7.96
CA GLY A 11 -23.05 18.01 7.05
C GLY A 11 -21.63 18.06 7.62
N ALA A 12 -20.94 16.92 7.61
CA ALA A 12 -19.52 16.90 7.95
C ALA A 12 -18.76 17.78 6.94
N VAL A 13 -17.93 18.70 7.44
CA VAL A 13 -17.08 19.52 6.57
C VAL A 13 -16.03 18.60 5.96
N GLN A 14 -16.12 18.38 4.65
CA GLN A 14 -15.09 17.63 3.92
C GLN A 14 -13.84 18.49 3.81
N PRO A 15 -12.64 17.96 4.14
CA PRO A 15 -11.40 18.72 4.10
C PRO A 15 -10.92 19.05 2.67
N ALA A 16 -11.39 18.31 1.67
CA ALA A 16 -11.06 18.50 0.25
C ALA A 16 -12.28 18.16 -0.63
N ARG A 17 -12.36 18.78 -1.81
CA ARG A 17 -13.40 18.50 -2.81
C ARG A 17 -12.98 17.35 -3.72
N LEU A 18 -13.97 16.72 -4.35
CA LEU A 18 -13.71 15.74 -5.40
C LEU A 18 -12.87 16.35 -6.52
N HIS A 19 -11.81 15.64 -6.90
CA HIS A 19 -10.90 16.04 -7.97
C HIS A 19 -10.08 17.33 -7.72
N ASP A 20 -9.88 17.75 -6.46
CA ASP A 20 -8.95 18.87 -6.18
C ASP A 20 -7.55 18.62 -6.78
N TYR A 21 -7.10 17.37 -6.87
CA TYR A 21 -5.82 17.02 -7.52
C TYR A 21 -5.74 17.31 -9.03
N LEU A 22 -6.88 17.59 -9.71
CA LEU A 22 -6.91 17.97 -11.13
C LEU A 22 -7.00 19.49 -11.34
N TYR A 23 -7.69 20.20 -10.45
CA TYR A 23 -8.11 21.59 -10.69
C TYR A 23 -7.54 22.60 -9.68
N ASP A 24 -7.10 22.15 -8.50
CA ASP A 24 -6.61 23.04 -7.47
C ASP A 24 -5.10 23.30 -7.64
N PRO A 25 -4.67 24.54 -7.92
CA PRO A 25 -3.26 24.87 -8.08
C PRO A 25 -2.43 24.75 -6.79
N THR A 26 -3.10 24.65 -5.63
CA THR A 26 -2.45 24.46 -4.33
C THR A 26 -2.32 22.99 -3.94
N CYS A 27 -3.07 22.09 -4.58
CA CYS A 27 -2.97 20.66 -4.37
C CYS A 27 -1.70 20.13 -5.05
N SER A 28 -0.77 19.61 -4.25
CA SER A 28 0.47 19.01 -4.76
C SER A 28 0.56 17.56 -4.31
N LEU A 29 0.90 16.69 -5.25
CA LEU A 29 1.06 15.26 -5.02
C LEU A 29 2.51 14.86 -5.23
N SER A 30 3.02 13.97 -4.38
CA SER A 30 4.45 13.62 -4.37
C SER A 30 4.88 12.78 -5.58
N GLY A 31 3.95 12.07 -6.21
CA GLY A 31 4.28 11.11 -7.28
C GLY A 31 3.06 10.56 -8.02
N VAL A 32 3.32 9.81 -9.11
CA VAL A 32 2.31 9.07 -9.90
C VAL A 32 1.45 8.17 -9.01
N ARG A 33 2.08 7.53 -8.00
CA ARG A 33 1.39 6.60 -7.09
C ARG A 33 0.32 7.29 -6.25
N ASP A 34 0.64 8.46 -5.71
CA ASP A 34 -0.29 9.25 -4.93
C ASP A 34 -1.40 9.82 -5.81
N HIS A 35 -1.06 10.27 -7.01
CA HIS A 35 -2.06 10.66 -8.01
C HIS A 35 -3.00 9.51 -8.39
N ALA A 36 -2.47 8.30 -8.60
CA ALA A 36 -3.30 7.13 -8.86
C ALA A 36 -4.22 6.84 -7.66
N ARG A 37 -3.73 7.01 -6.42
CA ARG A 37 -4.54 6.84 -5.21
C ARG A 37 -5.69 7.86 -5.15
N GLU A 38 -5.42 9.14 -5.38
CA GLU A 38 -6.45 10.19 -5.39
C GLU A 38 -7.45 10.01 -6.54
N THR A 39 -7.00 9.58 -7.72
CA THR A 39 -7.90 9.25 -8.84
C THR A 39 -8.82 8.08 -8.51
N PHE A 40 -8.32 7.09 -7.75
CA PHE A 40 -9.11 5.95 -7.32
C PHE A 40 -10.08 6.34 -6.20
N ALA A 41 -9.64 7.16 -5.25
CA ALA A 41 -10.49 7.71 -4.20
C ALA A 41 -11.67 8.48 -4.80
N ALA A 42 -11.41 9.40 -5.75
CA ALA A 42 -12.45 10.20 -6.40
C ALA A 42 -13.45 9.37 -7.25
N LYS A 43 -13.05 8.19 -7.74
CA LYS A 43 -13.95 7.26 -8.45
C LYS A 43 -14.78 6.37 -7.53
N THR A 44 -14.37 6.24 -6.27
CA THR A 44 -15.00 5.32 -5.30
C THR A 44 -15.78 6.06 -4.22
N THR A 45 -15.75 7.39 -4.22
CA THR A 45 -16.49 8.23 -3.26
C THR A 45 -18.00 8.10 -3.41
N ALA A 46 -18.69 8.16 -2.27
CA ALA A 46 -20.15 8.03 -2.17
C ALA A 46 -20.93 9.13 -2.88
N GLU A 47 -20.30 10.23 -3.29
CA GLU A 47 -20.92 11.33 -4.03
C GLU A 47 -21.35 10.93 -5.46
N GLN A 48 -20.80 9.83 -6.02
CA GLN A 48 -21.30 9.26 -7.29
C GLN A 48 -22.59 8.43 -7.12
N LEU A 49 -23.01 8.12 -5.89
CA LEU A 49 -24.26 7.42 -5.61
C LEU A 49 -25.41 8.43 -5.54
N GLN A 50 -26.22 8.47 -6.60
CA GLN A 50 -27.43 9.29 -6.62
C GLN A 50 -28.64 8.46 -6.19
N ALA A 51 -29.43 8.97 -5.23
CA ALA A 51 -30.76 8.45 -4.96
C ALA A 51 -31.69 8.87 -6.10
N VAL A 52 -32.06 7.91 -6.95
CA VAL A 52 -33.00 8.12 -8.06
C VAL A 52 -34.40 7.71 -7.59
N PRO A 53 -35.40 8.61 -7.65
CA PRO A 53 -36.77 8.26 -7.26
C PRO A 53 -37.33 7.14 -8.15
N VAL A 54 -38.01 6.16 -7.55
CA VAL A 54 -38.71 5.12 -8.32
C VAL A 54 -40.17 5.54 -8.45
N TYR A 55 -40.55 5.98 -9.64
CA TYR A 55 -41.85 6.62 -9.88
C TYR A 55 -43.06 5.75 -9.53
N GLU A 56 -42.96 4.43 -9.71
CA GLU A 56 -44.04 3.49 -9.40
C GLU A 56 -44.44 3.49 -7.92
N HIS A 57 -43.49 3.81 -7.02
CA HIS A 57 -43.68 3.75 -5.59
C HIS A 57 -43.03 4.95 -4.87
N LEU A 58 -43.10 6.11 -5.51
CA LEU A 58 -42.52 7.38 -5.04
C LEU A 58 -43.06 7.83 -3.67
N PHE A 59 -44.31 7.47 -3.39
CA PHE A 59 -45.07 7.88 -2.20
C PHE A 59 -45.31 6.73 -1.21
N SER A 60 -44.69 5.56 -1.38
CA SER A 60 -44.88 4.43 -0.47
C SER A 60 -43.94 4.49 0.74
N ASP A 61 -44.49 4.27 1.94
CA ASP A 61 -43.70 4.19 3.18
C ASP A 61 -43.32 2.74 3.57
N LEU A 62 -43.64 1.76 2.70
CA LEU A 62 -43.40 0.34 2.94
C LEU A 62 -41.94 -0.05 2.65
N ARG A 63 -41.32 -0.83 3.54
CA ARG A 63 -39.92 -1.30 3.39
C ARG A 63 -39.67 -2.15 2.13
N GLN A 64 -40.70 -2.84 1.63
CA GLN A 64 -40.61 -3.68 0.43
C GLN A 64 -40.65 -2.87 -0.87
N TYR A 65 -41.13 -1.62 -0.81
CA TYR A 65 -41.27 -0.72 -1.96
C TYR A 65 -40.55 0.61 -1.65
N PRO A 66 -39.22 0.66 -1.85
CA PRO A 66 -38.41 1.81 -1.45
C PRO A 66 -38.59 3.00 -2.40
N ARG A 67 -38.97 4.18 -1.87
CA ARG A 67 -39.25 5.41 -2.66
C ARG A 67 -38.17 5.83 -3.65
N PHE A 68 -36.93 5.45 -3.40
CA PHE A 68 -35.77 5.71 -4.25
C PHE A 68 -34.84 4.49 -4.29
N ALA A 69 -34.13 4.34 -5.39
CA ALA A 69 -33.04 3.38 -5.56
C ALA A 69 -31.73 4.13 -5.74
N TYR A 70 -30.65 3.63 -5.15
CA TYR A 70 -29.32 4.20 -5.37
C TYR A 70 -28.76 3.72 -6.70
N ARG A 71 -28.39 4.65 -7.57
CA ARG A 71 -27.72 4.38 -8.83
C ARG A 71 -26.38 5.10 -8.86
N ILE A 72 -25.33 4.38 -9.25
CA ILE A 72 -24.03 5.00 -9.53
C ILE A 72 -24.19 5.80 -10.82
N GLN A 73 -23.92 7.10 -10.78
CA GLN A 73 -23.92 7.93 -11.96
C GLN A 73 -22.81 7.46 -12.91
N SER A 74 -23.19 7.01 -14.11
CA SER A 74 -22.22 6.59 -15.13
C SER A 74 -21.55 7.76 -15.85
N ARG A 75 -22.08 8.99 -15.66
CA ARG A 75 -21.51 10.20 -16.26
C ARG A 75 -20.39 10.70 -15.39
N ASP A 76 -19.21 10.80 -15.98
CA ASP A 76 -18.03 11.31 -15.30
C ASP A 76 -18.17 12.84 -15.12
N PRO A 77 -17.96 13.38 -13.91
CA PRO A 77 -18.04 14.82 -13.66
C PRO A 77 -16.89 15.60 -14.33
N VAL A 78 -15.80 14.93 -14.73
CA VAL A 78 -14.62 15.56 -15.35
C VAL A 78 -14.79 15.65 -16.88
N PRO A 79 -14.82 16.86 -17.48
CA PRO A 79 -14.88 17.03 -18.92
C PRO A 79 -13.74 16.34 -19.67
N ALA A 80 -14.01 15.86 -20.89
CA ALA A 80 -13.05 15.08 -21.68
C ALA A 80 -11.77 15.85 -22.05
N HIS A 81 -11.82 17.18 -22.11
CA HIS A 81 -10.65 18.01 -22.44
C HIS A 81 -9.67 18.17 -21.26
N VAL A 82 -10.08 17.80 -20.03
CA VAL A 82 -9.23 17.89 -18.84
C VAL A 82 -8.37 16.64 -18.77
N SER A 83 -7.05 16.81 -18.85
CA SER A 83 -6.10 15.70 -18.76
C SER A 83 -6.12 15.06 -17.38
N ARG A 84 -6.26 13.73 -17.33
CA ARG A 84 -6.20 12.93 -16.09
C ARG A 84 -4.85 12.27 -15.87
N GLN A 85 -3.89 12.57 -16.73
CA GLN A 85 -2.53 12.10 -16.56
C GLN A 85 -1.91 12.88 -15.41
N TRP A 86 -1.11 12.20 -14.59
CA TRP A 86 -0.32 12.90 -13.58
C TRP A 86 0.63 13.84 -14.30
N LEU A 87 0.42 15.14 -14.13
CA LEU A 87 1.20 16.15 -14.84
C LEU A 87 2.67 16.20 -14.39
N GLY A 88 3.01 15.62 -13.23
CA GLY A 88 4.38 15.53 -12.72
C GLY A 88 5.10 16.88 -12.69
N GLN A 89 6.43 16.90 -12.54
CA GLN A 89 7.21 18.09 -12.93
C GLN A 89 6.75 18.44 -14.36
N ALA A 90 6.23 19.66 -14.54
CA ALA A 90 5.44 20.13 -15.69
C ALA A 90 6.05 19.92 -17.09
N ASP A 91 7.22 19.29 -17.15
CA ASP A 91 8.06 19.03 -18.29
C ASP A 91 7.97 17.60 -18.82
N ALA A 92 7.41 16.62 -18.11
CA ALA A 92 7.44 15.21 -18.54
C ALA A 92 6.70 14.95 -19.87
N HIS A 93 5.56 15.60 -20.11
CA HIS A 93 4.83 15.51 -21.39
C HIS A 93 5.60 16.21 -22.53
N ARG A 94 6.21 17.36 -22.23
CA ARG A 94 7.08 18.08 -23.17
C ARG A 94 8.33 17.27 -23.51
N GLU A 95 8.94 16.62 -22.50
CA GLU A 95 10.07 15.72 -22.64
C GLU A 95 9.69 14.48 -23.44
N GLN A 96 8.50 13.91 -23.26
CA GLN A 96 8.01 12.83 -24.11
C GLN A 96 7.82 13.26 -25.57
N ILE A 97 7.29 14.45 -25.83
CA ILE A 97 7.18 14.99 -27.19
C ILE A 97 8.59 15.24 -27.77
N ALA A 98 9.50 15.82 -27.00
CA ALA A 98 10.89 16.02 -27.40
C ALA A 98 11.60 14.69 -27.69
N LEU A 99 11.42 13.68 -26.83
CA LEU A 99 11.95 12.33 -27.02
C LEU A 99 11.32 11.65 -28.24
N SER A 100 10.02 11.79 -28.46
CA SER A 100 9.35 11.23 -29.64
C SER A 100 9.87 11.85 -30.94
N ARG A 101 10.17 13.16 -30.93
CA ARG A 101 10.80 13.86 -32.03
C ARG A 101 12.23 13.35 -32.26
N LEU A 102 13.01 13.17 -31.20
CA LEU A 102 14.35 12.59 -31.27
C LEU A 102 14.36 11.13 -31.76
N PHE A 103 13.34 10.34 -31.39
CA PHE A 103 13.28 8.91 -31.68
C PHE A 103 12.73 8.60 -33.09
N THR A 104 11.79 9.41 -33.58
CA THR A 104 11.14 9.21 -34.89
C THR A 104 11.70 10.07 -36.00
N GLY A 105 12.47 11.13 -35.68
CA GLY A 105 13.02 12.07 -36.66
C GLY A 105 11.96 12.92 -37.39
N ASN A 106 10.69 12.82 -36.98
CA ASN A 106 9.59 13.53 -37.61
C ASN A 106 9.43 14.93 -37.00
N ASP A 107 9.70 15.97 -37.80
CA ASP A 107 9.54 17.39 -37.41
C ASP A 107 8.08 17.85 -37.30
N ALA A 108 7.11 16.96 -37.53
CA ALA A 108 5.68 17.27 -37.41
C ALA A 108 5.25 17.63 -35.97
N PHE A 109 6.01 17.21 -34.95
CA PHE A 109 5.71 17.50 -33.54
C PHE A 109 6.46 18.74 -33.06
N VAL A 110 5.79 19.89 -33.04
CA VAL A 110 6.33 21.14 -32.49
C VAL A 110 6.30 21.09 -30.96
N VAL A 111 7.48 21.16 -30.32
CA VAL A 111 7.59 21.23 -28.86
C VAL A 111 7.09 22.62 -28.40
N PRO A 112 6.06 22.71 -27.53
CA PRO A 112 5.51 23.99 -27.09
C PRO A 112 6.57 24.83 -26.36
N PRO A 113 6.71 26.15 -26.63
CA PRO A 113 7.67 27.01 -25.95
C PRO A 113 7.36 27.12 -24.45
N ARG A 114 8.42 27.23 -23.62
CA ARG A 114 8.31 27.35 -22.15
C ARG A 114 8.06 28.83 -21.85
N THR A 115 6.84 29.18 -21.46
CA THR A 115 6.52 30.51 -20.95
C THR A 115 6.61 30.48 -19.43
N TYR A 116 7.67 31.05 -18.88
CA TYR A 116 7.74 31.33 -17.45
C TYR A 116 7.11 32.68 -17.21
N GLU A 117 6.04 32.74 -16.43
CA GLU A 117 5.54 34.01 -15.91
C GLU A 117 6.67 34.64 -15.07
N HIS A 118 6.97 35.91 -15.31
CA HIS A 118 7.96 36.62 -14.50
C HIS A 118 7.35 36.82 -13.11
N VAL A 119 7.82 36.03 -12.14
CA VAL A 119 7.38 36.12 -10.76
C VAL A 119 8.49 36.74 -9.91
N ASP A 120 8.18 37.85 -9.24
CA ASP A 120 9.12 38.51 -8.34
C ASP A 120 9.36 37.66 -7.09
N VAL A 121 10.55 37.05 -7.03
CA VAL A 121 11.00 36.17 -5.93
C VAL A 121 10.99 36.89 -4.57
N GLY A 122 11.16 38.22 -4.57
CA GLY A 122 11.12 39.06 -3.37
C GLY A 122 9.74 39.64 -3.02
N GLY A 123 8.73 39.44 -3.86
CA GLY A 123 7.44 40.12 -3.77
C GLY A 123 6.33 39.30 -3.10
N ARG A 124 5.09 39.54 -3.54
CA ARG A 124 3.86 38.88 -3.05
C ARG A 124 3.92 37.35 -3.12
N GLU A 125 4.66 36.83 -4.11
CA GLU A 125 4.74 35.40 -4.41
C GLU A 125 5.94 34.71 -3.75
N ARG A 126 6.68 35.42 -2.87
CA ARG A 126 7.84 34.91 -2.14
C ARG A 126 7.56 33.57 -1.45
N ALA A 127 6.37 33.39 -0.88
CA ALA A 127 5.98 32.14 -0.19
C ALA A 127 6.01 30.89 -1.09
N LYS A 128 5.86 31.04 -2.43
CA LYS A 128 5.93 29.92 -3.37
C LYS A 128 7.35 29.35 -3.52
N PHE A 129 8.38 30.16 -3.25
CA PHE A 129 9.80 29.82 -3.44
C PHE A 129 10.51 29.38 -2.15
N PHE A 130 9.87 29.51 -0.98
CA PHE A 130 10.38 28.97 0.28
C PHE A 130 9.96 27.50 0.45
N ARG A 131 10.63 26.59 -0.25
CA ARG A 131 10.58 25.16 0.06
C ARG A 131 11.99 24.61 0.17
N LYS A 132 12.39 24.21 1.37
CA LYS A 132 13.59 23.40 1.57
C LYS A 132 13.27 21.96 1.15
N PRO A 133 14.13 21.29 0.38
CA PRO A 133 13.97 19.85 0.16
C PRO A 133 14.03 19.13 1.52
N LEU A 134 13.09 18.20 1.75
CA LEU A 134 13.12 17.30 2.90
C LEU A 134 14.31 16.35 2.73
N VAL A 135 15.45 16.70 3.32
CA VAL A 135 16.60 15.80 3.45
C VAL A 135 16.33 14.90 4.66
N PRO A 136 16.12 13.59 4.50
CA PRO A 136 15.64 12.71 5.57
C PRO A 136 16.63 12.50 6.74
N PHE A 137 17.84 13.07 6.68
CA PHE A 137 18.92 12.85 7.65
C PHE A 137 19.42 14.11 8.38
N MET A 138 18.74 15.25 8.27
CA MET A 138 19.09 16.42 9.09
C MET A 138 18.09 16.59 10.23
N GLU A 139 18.52 16.35 11.47
CA GLU A 139 17.75 16.68 12.66
C GLU A 139 17.48 18.19 12.71
N ASN A 140 16.20 18.56 12.80
CA ASN A 140 15.77 19.93 12.97
C ASN A 140 16.07 20.40 14.40
N VAL A 141 17.19 21.11 14.59
CA VAL A 141 17.38 21.93 15.80
C VAL A 141 16.49 23.17 15.65
N GLN A 142 15.44 23.26 16.47
CA GLN A 142 14.53 24.40 16.49
C GLN A 142 15.30 25.66 16.97
N PRO A 143 15.27 26.79 16.25
CA PRO A 143 15.80 28.03 16.78
C PRO A 143 14.89 28.56 17.89
N LEU A 144 15.47 28.91 19.04
CA LEU A 144 14.80 29.59 20.14
C LEU A 144 14.45 31.02 19.69
N VAL A 145 13.19 31.24 19.30
CA VAL A 145 12.67 32.58 19.00
C VAL A 145 12.24 33.23 20.30
N VAL A 146 13.04 34.15 20.83
CA VAL A 146 12.61 35.10 21.87
C VAL A 146 11.81 36.19 21.18
N LEU A 147 10.49 36.16 21.32
CA LEU A 147 9.60 37.22 20.88
C LEU A 147 9.59 38.34 21.94
N ASP A 148 10.18 39.48 21.62
CA ASP A 148 10.05 40.68 22.43
C ASP A 148 8.68 41.33 22.15
N THR A 149 7.75 41.17 23.10
CA THR A 149 6.45 41.83 23.09
C THR A 149 6.52 43.09 23.95
N GLY A 150 6.63 44.26 23.34
CA GLY A 150 6.63 45.53 24.07
C GLY A 150 6.25 46.72 23.21
N ARG A 151 4.93 46.94 23.04
CA ARG A 151 4.36 48.13 22.41
C ARG A 151 4.42 49.32 23.38
N SER A 152 4.79 50.47 22.81
CA SER A 152 4.72 51.86 23.30
C SER A 152 3.89 52.15 24.56
N THR A 153 4.41 53.00 25.45
CA THR A 153 3.81 54.32 25.76
C THR A 153 4.75 55.21 26.58
N THR A 154 4.78 56.47 26.17
CA THR A 154 5.19 57.70 26.84
C THR A 154 4.79 57.81 28.32
N GLY A 155 5.60 58.51 29.13
CA GLY A 155 5.12 59.24 30.31
C GLY A 155 5.93 59.07 31.59
N THR A 156 6.75 60.09 31.87
CA THR A 156 7.51 60.45 33.07
C THR A 156 6.83 60.17 34.42
N PHE A 157 7.62 59.78 35.44
CA PHE A 157 7.75 60.35 36.80
C PHE A 157 7.98 59.28 37.90
N GLY A 158 9.13 59.40 38.59
CA GLY A 158 9.23 59.30 40.06
C GLY A 158 9.53 57.95 40.71
N ASP A 159 10.82 57.74 41.00
CA ASP A 159 11.42 57.34 42.30
C ASP A 159 10.96 56.02 42.97
N ALA A 160 11.85 55.00 43.02
CA ALA A 160 12.79 54.72 44.11
C ALA A 160 12.09 54.16 45.38
N ALA A 161 12.48 53.05 46.01
CA ALA A 161 13.75 52.36 46.12
C ALA A 161 13.50 50.94 46.68
N ILE A 162 14.44 50.01 46.47
CA ILE A 162 15.24 49.35 47.52
C ILE A 162 16.04 48.19 46.89
N LYS A 163 17.27 48.08 47.38
CA LYS A 163 18.45 47.40 46.85
C LYS A 163 18.49 45.91 47.21
N PRO A 164 19.11 45.07 46.37
CA PRO A 164 19.74 43.82 46.81
C PRO A 164 21.28 43.85 46.69
N ILE A 165 21.93 43.19 47.64
CA ILE A 165 23.36 42.92 47.82
C ILE A 165 23.44 41.44 48.24
N PRO A 166 24.51 40.64 48.02
CA PRO A 166 25.64 40.70 47.07
C PRO A 166 25.97 39.35 46.37
N GLY A 167 26.90 39.42 45.41
CA GLY A 167 27.90 38.37 45.10
C GLY A 167 27.56 37.52 43.87
N HIS A 168 28.35 37.46 42.79
CA HIS A 168 29.80 37.64 42.69
C HIS A 168 30.23 38.12 41.29
N LEU A 169 30.88 39.30 41.31
CA LEU A 169 31.82 39.95 40.39
C LEU A 169 31.66 39.96 38.85
N VAL A 170 31.40 41.18 38.39
CA VAL A 170 31.80 41.80 37.13
C VAL A 170 32.95 42.78 37.43
N SER A 171 33.90 42.96 36.50
CA SER A 171 34.68 44.19 36.32
C SER A 171 34.76 44.42 34.81
N SER A 172 34.04 45.40 34.24
CA SER A 172 34.45 46.81 34.00
C SER A 172 35.72 46.88 33.14
N THR A 173 35.81 47.58 32.02
CA THR A 173 35.40 48.97 31.72
C THR A 173 35.29 49.22 30.21
N LYS A 174 34.62 50.34 29.88
CA LYS A 174 34.51 50.94 28.55
C LYS A 174 35.82 51.60 28.10
N SER A 175 35.93 51.73 26.77
CA SER A 175 36.66 52.75 25.99
C SER A 175 38.17 52.89 26.18
N ALA A 176 38.92 52.21 25.31
CA ALA A 176 40.19 52.70 24.77
C ALA A 176 40.34 52.24 23.31
N VAL A 177 40.81 53.17 22.48
CA VAL A 177 41.24 53.10 21.07
C VAL A 177 41.46 51.68 20.50
N PRO A 178 40.89 51.34 19.32
CA PRO A 178 41.12 50.04 18.69
C PRO A 178 42.56 49.93 18.18
N PRO A 179 43.35 48.92 18.58
CA PRO A 179 44.59 48.63 17.87
C PRO A 179 44.26 48.07 16.49
N ALA A 180 44.86 48.66 15.46
CA ALA A 180 44.73 48.27 14.08
C ALA A 180 45.00 46.77 13.90
N GLN A 181 44.00 46.04 13.39
CA GLN A 181 44.16 44.65 13.02
C GLN A 181 45.05 44.55 11.76
N PRO A 182 45.96 43.57 11.67
CA PRO A 182 46.79 43.39 10.49
C PRO A 182 45.93 43.12 9.25
N THR A 183 46.32 43.70 8.12
CA THR A 183 45.55 43.76 6.86
C THR A 183 45.46 42.44 6.11
N THR A 184 46.10 41.37 6.58
CA THR A 184 46.00 40.03 6.00
C THR A 184 45.92 38.97 7.09
N LYS A 185 44.91 38.10 7.00
CA LYS A 185 44.78 36.87 7.78
C LYS A 185 44.77 35.71 6.80
N THR A 186 45.77 34.84 6.85
CA THR A 186 45.79 33.61 6.07
C THR A 186 44.89 32.59 6.77
N GLN A 187 43.72 32.31 6.19
CA GLN A 187 42.87 31.19 6.58
C GLN A 187 43.10 30.06 5.58
N ALA A 188 43.62 28.93 6.02
CA ALA A 188 43.63 27.71 5.24
C ALA A 188 42.41 26.87 5.65
N ILE A 189 41.50 26.64 4.71
CA ILE A 189 40.38 25.72 4.84
C ILE A 189 40.79 24.45 4.11
N GLN A 190 40.98 23.35 4.84
CA GLN A 190 41.16 22.03 4.25
C GLN A 190 39.79 21.37 4.17
N THR A 191 39.22 21.28 2.97
CA THR A 191 38.01 20.50 2.73
C THR A 191 38.40 19.03 2.53
N ASP A 192 37.78 18.12 3.27
CA ASP A 192 37.98 16.65 3.10
C ASP A 192 37.48 16.15 1.72
N TYR A 193 36.74 16.99 1.00
CA TYR A 193 36.26 16.75 -0.35
C TYR A 193 36.99 17.66 -1.33
N MET A 194 37.75 17.06 -2.24
CA MET A 194 38.26 17.75 -3.43
C MET A 194 37.11 17.90 -4.43
N GLU A 195 36.82 19.13 -4.83
CA GLU A 195 35.89 19.40 -5.93
C GLU A 195 36.50 18.89 -7.24
N ARG A 196 36.11 17.68 -7.66
CA ARG A 196 36.57 17.07 -8.92
C ARG A 196 36.22 17.90 -10.16
N GLU A 197 35.23 18.78 -10.04
CA GLU A 197 34.80 19.70 -11.11
C GLU A 197 35.74 20.90 -11.28
N ALA A 198 36.59 21.21 -10.29
CA ALA A 198 37.60 22.26 -10.38
C ALA A 198 38.91 21.80 -11.06
N GLN A 199 39.02 20.52 -11.45
CA GLN A 199 40.18 19.97 -12.13
C GLN A 199 40.13 20.31 -13.63
N THR A 200 40.86 21.35 -14.02
CA THR A 200 41.00 21.77 -15.42
C THR A 200 41.86 20.79 -16.23
N ASP A 201 41.58 20.69 -17.52
CA ASP A 201 42.43 19.96 -18.45
C ASP A 201 43.84 20.60 -18.48
N PRO A 202 44.91 19.80 -18.63
CA PRO A 202 46.26 20.33 -18.71
C PRO A 202 46.37 21.32 -19.88
N TYR A 203 46.95 22.50 -19.60
CA TYR A 203 47.07 23.58 -20.58
C TYR A 203 47.96 23.17 -21.77
N THR A 204 47.42 23.29 -22.98
CA THR A 204 48.17 23.11 -24.24
C THR A 204 48.54 24.48 -24.83
N PRO A 205 49.83 24.82 -24.97
CA PRO A 205 50.25 26.12 -25.50
C PRO A 205 49.98 26.24 -27.01
N GLU A 206 49.79 27.48 -27.48
CA GLU A 206 49.66 27.79 -28.91
C GLU A 206 51.01 27.62 -29.63
N SER A 207 50.99 26.94 -30.78
CA SER A 207 52.17 26.68 -31.59
C SER A 207 52.34 27.70 -32.72
N VAL A 208 53.52 28.32 -32.82
CA VAL A 208 53.89 29.19 -33.96
C VAL A 208 54.71 28.37 -34.96
N VAL A 209 54.25 28.32 -36.21
CA VAL A 209 54.89 27.55 -37.29
C VAL A 209 55.42 28.48 -38.36
N LYS A 210 56.60 28.18 -38.91
CA LYS A 210 57.17 28.91 -40.04
C LYS A 210 56.33 28.67 -41.30
N PRO A 211 56.09 29.69 -42.15
CA PRO A 211 55.34 29.52 -43.38
C PRO A 211 56.03 28.50 -44.30
N GLY A 212 55.33 27.41 -44.63
CA GLY A 212 55.83 26.31 -45.47
C GLY A 212 56.23 25.05 -44.71
N GLU A 213 56.36 25.10 -43.37
CA GLU A 213 56.66 23.93 -42.54
C GLU A 213 55.35 23.35 -41.97
N GLN A 214 55.11 22.04 -42.09
CA GLN A 214 53.94 21.36 -41.51
C GLN A 214 54.40 20.25 -40.55
N PRO A 215 54.67 20.57 -39.27
CA PRO A 215 55.16 19.59 -38.30
C PRO A 215 54.11 18.52 -37.97
N GLU A 216 54.54 17.26 -37.87
CA GLU A 216 53.66 16.11 -37.63
C GLU A 216 52.89 16.19 -36.30
N VAL A 217 53.48 16.88 -35.32
CA VAL A 217 52.88 17.05 -33.99
C VAL A 217 51.57 17.85 -34.07
N LEU A 218 51.44 18.78 -35.03
CA LEU A 218 50.22 19.59 -35.17
C LEU A 218 49.06 18.84 -35.80
N THR A 219 49.32 17.73 -36.50
CA THR A 219 48.24 16.83 -36.92
C THR A 219 47.60 16.06 -35.76
N LEU A 220 48.22 16.06 -34.58
CA LEU A 220 47.71 15.42 -33.36
C LEU A 220 47.04 16.40 -32.40
N ALA A 221 46.83 17.66 -32.81
CA ALA A 221 46.19 18.67 -31.97
C ALA A 221 44.73 18.30 -31.59
N THR A 222 44.09 17.36 -32.31
CA THR A 222 42.77 16.85 -31.97
C THR A 222 42.76 15.90 -30.76
N LEU A 223 43.91 15.31 -30.43
CA LEU A 223 44.06 14.41 -29.30
C LEU A 223 44.36 15.24 -28.04
N MET A 224 43.52 15.10 -27.02
CA MET A 224 43.67 15.82 -25.75
C MET A 224 43.77 14.82 -24.59
N TYR A 225 44.17 15.29 -23.41
CA TYR A 225 44.21 14.46 -22.22
C TYR A 225 42.82 13.83 -21.97
N LYS A 226 42.77 12.50 -21.75
CA LYS A 226 41.53 11.70 -21.66
C LYS A 226 40.66 11.66 -22.93
N LYS A 227 41.08 12.30 -24.01
CA LYS A 227 40.49 12.23 -25.35
C LYS A 227 41.56 11.76 -26.35
N GLY A 228 42.05 10.55 -26.11
CA GLY A 228 43.04 9.86 -26.96
C GLY A 228 44.50 9.92 -26.49
N LEU A 229 44.79 10.63 -25.39
CA LEU A 229 46.07 10.49 -24.65
C LEU A 229 45.84 9.85 -23.26
N PRO A 230 46.67 8.87 -22.83
CA PRO A 230 47.84 8.31 -23.52
C PRO A 230 47.45 7.54 -24.80
N ALA A 231 48.28 7.68 -25.84
CA ALA A 231 47.99 7.12 -27.15
C ALA A 231 47.86 5.59 -27.08
N GLY A 232 46.71 5.08 -27.50
CA GLY A 232 46.44 3.68 -27.73
C GLY A 232 46.75 3.28 -29.17
N LEU A 233 46.40 2.04 -29.51
CA LEU A 233 46.69 1.46 -30.83
C LEU A 233 45.99 2.22 -31.98
N ALA A 234 44.77 2.70 -31.76
CA ALA A 234 44.01 3.43 -32.78
C ALA A 234 44.64 4.79 -33.11
N GLU A 235 45.12 5.53 -32.10
CA GLU A 235 45.81 6.79 -32.32
C GLU A 235 47.16 6.58 -33.03
N VAL A 236 47.88 5.51 -32.69
CA VAL A 236 49.14 5.14 -33.37
C VAL A 236 48.90 4.78 -34.83
N GLU A 237 47.90 3.94 -35.13
CA GLU A 237 47.53 3.61 -36.50
C GLU A 237 47.13 4.86 -37.31
N MET A 238 46.40 5.80 -36.70
CA MET A 238 46.06 7.07 -37.35
C MET A 238 47.31 7.88 -37.72
N ILE A 239 48.30 7.94 -36.82
CA ILE A 239 49.59 8.62 -37.06
C ILE A 239 50.34 7.96 -38.23
N GLU A 240 50.42 6.64 -38.23
CA GLU A 240 51.09 5.87 -39.28
C GLU A 240 50.41 6.06 -40.64
N ARG A 241 49.07 6.10 -40.68
CA ARG A 241 48.30 6.42 -41.89
C ARG A 241 48.57 7.85 -42.37
N ALA A 242 48.62 8.83 -41.48
CA ALA A 242 48.95 10.22 -41.85
C ALA A 242 50.37 10.35 -42.42
N ARG A 243 51.34 9.61 -41.87
CA ARG A 243 52.71 9.53 -42.40
C ARG A 243 52.76 8.87 -43.78
N ALA A 244 52.07 7.74 -43.94
CA ALA A 244 51.98 7.05 -45.23
C ALA A 244 51.34 7.96 -46.29
N LYS A 245 50.30 8.72 -45.92
CA LYS A 245 49.66 9.70 -46.80
C LYS A 245 50.64 10.80 -47.24
N ARG A 246 51.41 11.38 -46.33
CA ARG A 246 52.43 12.39 -46.69
C ARG A 246 53.52 11.84 -47.60
N GLN A 247 54.02 10.63 -47.31
CA GLN A 247 55.01 9.95 -48.16
C GLN A 247 54.44 9.69 -49.56
N TRP A 248 53.17 9.32 -49.64
CA TRP A 248 52.48 9.14 -50.92
C TRP A 248 52.23 10.46 -51.64
N GLU A 249 51.83 11.54 -50.96
CA GLU A 249 51.69 12.89 -51.54
C GLU A 249 53.02 13.40 -52.12
N ALA A 250 54.14 13.12 -51.44
CA ALA A 250 55.48 13.42 -51.94
C ALA A 250 55.87 12.58 -53.18
N SER A 251 55.26 11.41 -53.36
CA SER A 251 55.48 10.55 -54.53
C SER A 251 54.66 10.95 -55.77
N LEU A 252 53.72 11.90 -55.62
CA LEU A 252 52.87 12.35 -56.71
C LEU A 252 53.66 13.14 -57.78
N PRO A 253 53.27 13.03 -59.07
CA PRO A 253 53.82 13.88 -60.12
C PRO A 253 53.63 15.39 -59.83
N PRO A 254 54.58 16.25 -60.20
CA PRO A 254 54.43 17.70 -60.11
C PRO A 254 53.24 18.23 -60.91
N LEU A 255 52.72 19.40 -60.50
CA LEU A 255 51.55 20.05 -61.12
C LEU A 255 51.82 20.64 -62.52
N ASP A 256 53.10 20.87 -62.85
CA ASP A 256 53.48 21.70 -63.99
C ASP A 256 53.44 20.96 -65.35
N ASP A 257 53.34 19.62 -65.36
CA ASP A 257 53.46 18.81 -66.58
C ASP A 257 52.10 18.17 -67.02
N PRO A 258 51.47 18.64 -68.11
CA PRO A 258 50.14 18.19 -68.53
C PRO A 258 50.07 16.72 -68.95
N GLN A 259 51.20 16.11 -69.36
CA GLN A 259 51.24 14.70 -69.76
C GLN A 259 51.14 13.72 -68.58
N GLN A 260 51.37 14.19 -67.35
CA GLN A 260 51.39 13.37 -66.14
C GLN A 260 50.10 13.52 -65.32
N TRP A 261 49.19 14.41 -65.75
CA TRP A 261 47.94 14.70 -65.06
C TRP A 261 47.05 13.46 -64.88
N GLU A 262 46.89 12.65 -65.92
CA GLU A 262 46.06 11.43 -65.84
C GLU A 262 46.60 10.43 -64.82
N LYS A 263 47.93 10.32 -64.72
CA LYS A 263 48.59 9.43 -63.74
C LYS A 263 48.35 9.94 -62.32
N ARG A 264 48.52 11.25 -62.10
CA ARG A 264 48.24 11.90 -60.81
C ARG A 264 46.77 11.75 -60.40
N PHE A 265 45.85 11.97 -61.34
CA PHE A 265 44.41 11.83 -61.09
C PHE A 265 44.02 10.39 -60.71
N LYS A 266 44.56 9.38 -61.41
CA LYS A 266 44.36 7.97 -61.08
C LYS A 266 44.91 7.64 -59.69
N MET A 267 46.15 8.04 -59.40
CA MET A 267 46.74 7.84 -58.08
C MET A 267 45.89 8.47 -56.97
N MET A 268 45.44 9.73 -57.16
CA MET A 268 44.55 10.41 -56.20
C MET A 268 43.23 9.67 -56.01
N SER A 269 42.58 9.27 -57.09
CA SER A 269 41.30 8.54 -57.05
C SER A 269 41.43 7.19 -56.34
N ASP A 270 42.52 6.46 -56.59
CA ASP A 270 42.77 5.16 -55.97
C ASP A 270 43.09 5.29 -54.48
N MET A 271 43.85 6.33 -54.09
CA MET A 271 44.10 6.64 -52.69
C MET A 271 42.82 7.05 -51.96
N GLU A 272 42.00 7.89 -52.56
CA GLU A 272 40.69 8.26 -52.00
C GLU A 272 39.83 7.01 -51.78
N ARG A 273 39.70 6.13 -52.77
CA ARG A 273 38.97 4.86 -52.62
C ARG A 273 39.52 3.99 -51.48
N HIS A 274 40.83 3.94 -51.32
CA HIS A 274 41.46 3.20 -50.22
C HIS A 274 41.10 3.81 -48.86
N GLU A 275 41.16 5.14 -48.72
CA GLU A 275 40.72 5.83 -47.49
C GLU A 275 39.23 5.61 -47.21
N TRP A 276 38.38 5.63 -48.24
CA TRP A 276 36.95 5.32 -48.11
C TRP A 276 36.72 3.89 -47.61
N LEU A 277 37.44 2.91 -48.16
CA LEU A 277 37.32 1.50 -47.75
C LEU A 277 37.77 1.29 -46.30
N LEU A 278 38.82 1.99 -45.85
CA LEU A 278 39.25 1.95 -44.44
C LEU A 278 38.17 2.51 -43.51
N ARG A 279 37.54 3.64 -43.87
CA ARG A 279 36.43 4.21 -43.09
C ARG A 279 35.22 3.28 -43.07
N GLU A 280 34.91 2.65 -44.20
CA GLU A 280 33.80 1.69 -44.30
C GLU A 280 34.03 0.49 -43.38
N ASN A 281 35.25 -0.06 -43.35
CA ASN A 281 35.62 -1.14 -42.44
C ASN A 281 35.53 -0.72 -40.95
N GLU A 282 35.90 0.51 -40.61
CA GLU A 282 35.75 1.04 -39.24
C GLU A 282 34.29 1.16 -38.84
N ILE A 283 33.45 1.68 -39.73
CA ILE A 283 32.00 1.78 -39.54
C ILE A 283 31.40 0.38 -39.38
N GLU A 284 31.80 -0.58 -40.20
CA GLU A 284 31.35 -1.97 -40.13
C GLU A 284 31.72 -2.60 -38.78
N LYS A 285 32.96 -2.42 -38.30
CA LYS A 285 33.37 -2.91 -36.97
C LYS A 285 32.51 -2.32 -35.85
N LEU A 286 32.25 -1.02 -35.88
CA LEU A 286 31.39 -0.35 -34.89
C LEU A 286 29.94 -0.86 -34.96
N GLN A 287 29.42 -1.06 -36.17
CA GLN A 287 28.08 -1.61 -36.37
C GLN A 287 27.99 -3.05 -35.86
N ASN A 288 28.99 -3.89 -36.12
CA ASN A 288 29.05 -5.27 -35.64
C ASN A 288 29.06 -5.32 -34.10
N LEU A 289 29.86 -4.47 -33.44
CA LEU A 289 29.85 -4.35 -31.97
C LEU A 289 28.48 -3.91 -31.44
N ARG A 290 27.82 -2.96 -32.12
CA ARG A 290 26.48 -2.50 -31.75
C ARG A 290 25.44 -3.60 -31.91
N ILE A 291 25.52 -4.39 -32.99
CA ILE A 291 24.62 -5.52 -33.25
C ILE A 291 24.82 -6.59 -32.18
N GLU A 292 26.07 -6.92 -31.82
CA GLU A 292 26.37 -7.90 -30.77
C GLU A 292 25.79 -7.45 -29.41
N LEU A 293 25.91 -6.16 -29.08
CA LEU A 293 25.29 -5.59 -27.88
C LEU A 293 23.76 -5.71 -27.93
N LEU A 294 23.15 -5.38 -29.07
CA LEU A 294 21.70 -5.49 -29.25
C LEU A 294 21.23 -6.94 -29.12
N GLU A 295 21.98 -7.89 -29.65
CA GLU A 295 21.69 -9.32 -29.54
C GLU A 295 21.69 -9.77 -28.07
N LYS A 296 22.69 -9.35 -27.29
CA LYS A 296 22.75 -9.60 -25.84
C LYS A 296 21.54 -9.01 -25.12
N MET A 297 21.20 -7.75 -25.41
CA MET A 297 20.03 -7.09 -24.82
C MET A 297 18.72 -7.80 -25.19
N LEU A 298 18.62 -8.33 -26.41
CA LEU A 298 17.46 -9.07 -26.87
C LEU A 298 17.32 -10.41 -26.14
N LYS A 299 18.42 -11.16 -26.01
CA LYS A 299 18.48 -12.40 -25.21
C LYS A 299 18.08 -12.15 -23.75
N ASP A 300 18.59 -11.09 -23.13
CA ASP A 300 18.23 -10.73 -21.75
C ASP A 300 16.74 -10.38 -21.62
N ASN A 301 16.20 -9.63 -22.58
CA ASN A 301 14.79 -9.28 -22.60
C ASN A 301 13.89 -10.51 -22.81
N GLU A 302 14.29 -11.44 -23.66
CA GLU A 302 13.59 -12.71 -23.84
C GLU A 302 13.62 -13.54 -22.57
N ALA A 303 14.77 -13.71 -21.92
CA ALA A 303 14.89 -14.43 -20.65
C ALA A 303 13.93 -13.84 -19.59
N ARG A 304 13.93 -12.51 -19.41
CA ARG A 304 13.00 -11.83 -18.50
C ARG A 304 11.53 -12.09 -18.87
N ARG A 305 11.19 -12.09 -20.16
CA ARG A 305 9.82 -12.41 -20.61
C ARG A 305 9.46 -13.86 -20.29
N TYR A 306 10.36 -14.80 -20.52
CA TYR A 306 10.18 -16.21 -20.18
C TYR A 306 9.96 -16.38 -18.68
N ASP A 307 10.78 -15.76 -17.83
CA ASP A 307 10.64 -15.84 -16.37
C ASP A 307 9.27 -15.33 -15.90
N THR A 308 8.83 -14.17 -16.39
CA THR A 308 7.49 -13.64 -16.05
C THR A 308 6.36 -14.54 -16.55
N SER A 309 6.57 -15.28 -17.65
CA SER A 309 5.60 -16.23 -18.18
C SER A 309 5.53 -17.47 -17.30
N ILE A 310 6.68 -18.02 -16.91
CA ILE A 310 6.82 -19.16 -16.00
C ILE A 310 6.19 -18.82 -14.64
N GLU A 311 6.45 -17.64 -14.09
CA GLU A 311 5.81 -17.20 -12.85
C GLU A 311 4.28 -17.15 -12.96
N ARG A 312 3.74 -16.64 -14.07
CA ARG A 312 2.29 -16.60 -14.31
C ARG A 312 1.70 -18.01 -14.35
N ILE A 313 2.34 -18.92 -15.08
CA ILE A 313 1.95 -20.32 -15.16
C ILE A 313 2.00 -20.98 -13.77
N ASN A 314 3.07 -20.76 -13.01
CA ASN A 314 3.23 -21.31 -11.67
C ASN A 314 2.17 -20.80 -10.68
N ARG A 315 1.79 -19.52 -10.76
CA ARG A 315 0.70 -18.96 -9.95
C ARG A 315 -0.65 -19.57 -10.32
N GLN A 316 -0.89 -19.84 -11.59
CA GLN A 316 -2.11 -20.51 -12.02
C GLN A 316 -2.12 -21.98 -11.59
N TRP A 317 -0.98 -22.65 -11.72
CA TRP A 317 -0.78 -24.03 -11.27
C TRP A 317 -1.03 -24.18 -9.77
N SER A 318 -0.47 -23.30 -8.94
CA SER A 318 -0.67 -23.37 -7.48
C SER A 318 -2.13 -23.17 -7.08
N LYS A 319 -2.85 -22.23 -7.71
CA LYS A 319 -4.30 -22.07 -7.52
C LYS A 319 -5.06 -23.33 -7.87
N LYS A 320 -4.80 -23.90 -9.05
CA LYS A 320 -5.43 -25.15 -9.49
C LYS A 320 -5.10 -26.33 -8.59
N GLN A 321 -3.91 -26.36 -8.02
CA GLN A 321 -3.50 -27.36 -7.06
C GLN A 321 -4.31 -27.28 -5.76
N ILE A 322 -4.52 -26.06 -5.22
CA ILE A 322 -5.33 -25.84 -4.02
C ILE A 322 -6.78 -26.26 -4.27
N GLU A 323 -7.37 -25.82 -5.40
CA GLU A 323 -8.73 -26.22 -5.80
C GLU A 323 -8.86 -27.75 -5.87
N ARG A 324 -7.87 -28.42 -6.46
CA ARG A 324 -7.81 -29.88 -6.54
C ARG A 324 -7.74 -30.52 -5.16
N GLU A 325 -6.91 -30.00 -4.25
CA GLU A 325 -6.78 -30.53 -2.89
C GLU A 325 -8.08 -30.36 -2.08
N GLU A 326 -8.75 -29.22 -2.20
CA GLU A 326 -10.05 -28.99 -1.58
C GLU A 326 -11.10 -29.96 -2.11
N PHE A 327 -11.15 -30.17 -3.42
CA PHE A 327 -12.04 -31.15 -4.04
C PHE A 327 -11.75 -32.58 -3.57
N VAL A 328 -10.47 -32.96 -3.44
CA VAL A 328 -10.09 -34.26 -2.87
C VAL A 328 -10.52 -34.38 -1.41
N LYS A 329 -10.39 -33.32 -0.60
CA LYS A 329 -10.86 -33.30 0.79
C LYS A 329 -12.37 -33.49 0.88
N THR A 330 -13.17 -32.78 0.09
CA THR A 330 -14.63 -32.93 0.08
C THR A 330 -15.03 -34.34 -0.34
N ASN A 331 -14.42 -34.87 -1.41
CA ASN A 331 -14.66 -36.24 -1.87
C ASN A 331 -14.33 -37.26 -0.77
N ARG A 332 -13.20 -37.10 -0.07
CA ARG A 332 -12.83 -37.96 1.07
C ARG A 332 -13.87 -37.89 2.20
N LEU A 333 -14.41 -36.71 2.52
CA LEU A 333 -15.47 -36.57 3.52
C LEU A 333 -16.77 -37.27 3.08
N HIS A 334 -17.14 -37.16 1.81
CA HIS A 334 -18.29 -37.87 1.24
C HIS A 334 -18.09 -39.38 1.31
N TYR A 335 -16.92 -39.89 0.94
CA TYR A 335 -16.54 -41.29 1.05
C TYR A 335 -16.65 -41.80 2.50
N LEU A 336 -16.08 -41.07 3.47
CA LEU A 336 -16.17 -41.42 4.89
C LEU A 336 -17.60 -41.37 5.43
N ARG A 337 -18.44 -40.45 4.95
CA ARG A 337 -19.87 -40.39 5.31
C ARG A 337 -20.62 -41.58 4.74
N ALA A 338 -20.35 -41.95 3.49
CA ALA A 338 -20.93 -43.11 2.83
C ALA A 338 -20.57 -44.41 3.56
N ILE A 339 -19.29 -44.61 3.90
CA ILE A 339 -18.84 -45.76 4.71
C ILE A 339 -19.58 -45.81 6.04
N ARG A 340 -19.64 -44.69 6.78
CA ARG A 340 -20.35 -44.64 8.07
C ARG A 340 -21.83 -44.99 7.94
N ALA A 341 -22.50 -44.52 6.88
CA ALA A 341 -23.88 -44.87 6.60
C ALA A 341 -24.05 -46.36 6.26
N LEU A 342 -23.15 -46.94 5.46
CA LEU A 342 -23.15 -48.36 5.12
C LEU A 342 -22.90 -49.24 6.35
N LEU A 343 -21.97 -48.87 7.22
CA LEU A 343 -21.71 -49.60 8.48
C LEU A 343 -22.93 -49.58 9.40
N ARG A 344 -23.63 -48.45 9.53
CA ARG A 344 -24.90 -48.37 10.28
C ARG A 344 -25.98 -49.26 9.67
N LYS A 345 -26.15 -49.22 8.34
CA LYS A 345 -27.08 -50.10 7.63
C LYS A 345 -26.74 -51.58 7.86
N ARG A 346 -25.45 -51.95 7.79
CA ARG A 346 -24.97 -53.31 8.07
C ARG A 346 -25.27 -53.74 9.51
N SER A 347 -25.10 -52.86 10.49
CA SER A 347 -25.44 -53.16 11.88
C SER A 347 -26.96 -53.30 12.11
N GLN A 348 -27.77 -52.71 11.24
CA GLN A 348 -29.24 -52.71 11.30
C GLN A 348 -29.88 -53.70 10.30
N VAL A 349 -29.11 -54.70 9.83
CA VAL A 349 -29.56 -55.70 8.85
C VAL A 349 -30.71 -56.56 9.37
N GLU A 350 -30.74 -56.86 10.67
CA GLU A 350 -31.94 -57.38 11.29
C GLU A 350 -32.93 -56.22 11.46
N THR A 351 -33.83 -56.04 10.49
CA THR A 351 -34.95 -55.08 10.52
C THR A 351 -36.00 -55.44 11.59
N LYS A 352 -35.56 -55.84 12.78
CA LYS A 352 -36.42 -56.10 13.93
C LYS A 352 -36.56 -54.77 14.66
N TYR A 353 -37.80 -54.35 14.89
CA TYR A 353 -38.08 -53.26 15.81
C TYR A 353 -37.60 -53.69 17.20
N VAL A 354 -36.46 -53.18 17.63
CA VAL A 354 -35.94 -53.43 18.97
C VAL A 354 -36.62 -52.44 19.91
N LYS A 355 -37.51 -52.95 20.77
CA LYS A 355 -38.06 -52.16 21.87
C LYS A 355 -36.90 -51.63 22.72
N ASN A 356 -36.89 -50.33 23.01
CA ASN A 356 -35.87 -49.72 23.84
C ASN A 356 -35.88 -50.38 25.24
N ASP A 357 -34.79 -51.06 25.59
CA ASP A 357 -34.59 -51.58 26.93
C ASP A 357 -34.27 -50.41 27.88
N ILE A 358 -35.16 -50.18 28.85
CA ILE A 358 -35.08 -49.06 29.80
C ILE A 358 -33.82 -49.22 30.66
N ILE A 359 -33.49 -50.43 31.11
CA ILE A 359 -32.32 -50.66 31.95
C ILE A 359 -31.07 -50.28 31.16
N ARG A 360 -30.96 -50.78 29.92
CA ARG A 360 -29.87 -50.42 29.02
C ARG A 360 -29.82 -48.91 28.72
N ALA A 361 -30.97 -48.25 28.59
CA ALA A 361 -31.06 -46.82 28.37
C ALA A 361 -30.45 -46.02 29.55
N TYR A 362 -30.59 -46.47 30.80
CA TYR A 362 -30.00 -45.79 31.95
C TYR A 362 -28.61 -46.30 32.34
N THR A 363 -28.16 -47.45 31.83
CA THR A 363 -26.80 -47.97 32.13
C THR A 363 -25.68 -47.19 31.46
N LYS A 364 -25.94 -46.56 30.31
CA LYS A 364 -24.94 -45.82 29.54
C LYS A 364 -25.31 -44.35 29.47
N TYR A 365 -24.34 -43.47 29.70
CA TYR A 365 -24.54 -42.02 29.60
C TYR A 365 -24.69 -41.52 28.15
N GLU A 366 -24.25 -42.30 27.17
CA GLU A 366 -24.33 -41.96 25.74
C GLU A 366 -25.75 -42.08 25.14
N THR A 367 -26.71 -42.60 25.91
CA THR A 367 -28.07 -42.85 25.44
C THR A 367 -28.92 -41.58 25.49
N THR A 368 -30.09 -41.67 24.84
CA THR A 368 -31.07 -40.59 24.81
C THR A 368 -31.65 -40.21 26.17
N ALA A 369 -31.46 -41.04 27.21
CA ALA A 369 -31.97 -40.77 28.55
C ALA A 369 -31.23 -39.60 29.22
N TYR A 370 -29.91 -39.53 29.01
CA TYR A 370 -29.06 -38.47 29.56
C TYR A 370 -28.72 -37.39 28.53
N GLY A 371 -28.61 -37.76 27.24
CA GLY A 371 -28.33 -36.84 26.13
C GLY A 371 -29.44 -36.88 25.06
N PRO A 372 -30.63 -36.33 25.34
CA PRO A 372 -31.73 -36.35 24.39
C PRO A 372 -31.41 -35.51 23.14
N LEU A 373 -31.64 -36.06 21.94
CA LEU A 373 -31.46 -35.31 20.70
C LEU A 373 -32.60 -34.30 20.51
N THR A 374 -32.26 -33.06 20.16
CA THR A 374 -33.22 -31.97 19.94
C THR A 374 -34.25 -32.27 18.86
N ARG A 375 -33.90 -33.07 17.84
CA ARG A 375 -34.84 -33.54 16.81
C ARG A 375 -36.01 -34.34 17.39
N ASN A 376 -35.86 -34.96 18.56
CA ASN A 376 -36.92 -35.71 19.23
C ASN A 376 -37.87 -34.79 20.02
N GLY A 377 -37.67 -33.46 20.00
CA GLY A 377 -38.54 -32.48 20.63
C GLY A 377 -38.40 -32.36 22.14
N TYR A 378 -37.47 -33.09 22.75
CA TYR A 378 -37.18 -33.00 24.19
C TYR A 378 -36.16 -31.89 24.45
N PHE A 379 -36.59 -30.87 25.19
CA PHE A 379 -35.75 -29.74 25.60
C PHE A 379 -35.82 -29.66 27.13
N PRO A 380 -34.74 -30.00 27.85
CA PRO A 380 -34.75 -29.99 29.32
C PRO A 380 -35.07 -28.60 29.87
N ASP A 381 -34.58 -27.55 29.20
CA ASP A 381 -34.68 -26.16 29.67
C ASP A 381 -36.08 -25.55 29.54
N LYS A 382 -36.98 -26.13 28.72
CA LYS A 382 -38.32 -25.55 28.48
C LYS A 382 -39.28 -25.75 29.65
N LEU A 383 -38.97 -26.63 30.59
CA LEU A 383 -39.83 -26.92 31.75
C LEU A 383 -39.28 -26.34 33.05
N THR A 384 -38.06 -25.79 33.05
CA THR A 384 -37.40 -25.29 34.26
C THR A 384 -38.22 -24.20 34.96
N ASP A 385 -38.80 -23.28 34.19
CA ASP A 385 -39.64 -22.20 34.73
C ASP A 385 -40.96 -22.71 35.34
N LYS A 386 -41.46 -23.86 34.90
CA LYS A 386 -42.70 -24.44 35.42
C LYS A 386 -42.53 -25.06 36.81
N TYR A 387 -41.32 -25.49 37.13
CA TYR A 387 -40.99 -26.10 38.42
C TYR A 387 -40.32 -25.12 39.40
N LEU A 388 -40.07 -23.88 38.96
CA LEU A 388 -39.54 -22.83 39.81
C LEU A 388 -40.64 -22.32 40.74
N VAL A 389 -40.77 -22.94 41.93
CA VAL A 389 -41.74 -22.53 42.95
C VAL A 389 -41.25 -21.25 43.64
N LYS A 390 -41.72 -20.08 43.16
CA LYS A 390 -41.55 -18.79 43.84
C LYS A 390 -42.67 -18.62 44.87
N SER A 391 -42.41 -19.00 46.12
CA SER A 391 -43.37 -18.82 47.20
C SER A 391 -43.04 -17.57 48.01
N ARG A 392 -43.99 -16.62 48.07
CA ARG A 392 -43.89 -15.41 48.92
C ARG A 392 -43.68 -15.74 50.41
N PHE A 393 -44.09 -16.94 50.80
CA PHE A 393 -44.05 -17.41 52.18
C PHE A 393 -42.65 -17.88 52.62
N LEU A 394 -41.74 -18.17 51.69
CA LEU A 394 -40.43 -18.75 52.03
C LEU A 394 -39.33 -17.69 52.25
N ASP A 395 -39.56 -16.45 51.80
CA ASP A 395 -38.54 -15.39 51.82
C ASP A 395 -38.53 -14.58 53.12
N THR A 396 -39.61 -14.63 53.91
CA THR A 396 -39.78 -13.83 55.13
C THR A 396 -40.25 -14.69 56.29
N TYR A 397 -39.78 -14.37 57.49
CA TYR A 397 -40.21 -15.06 58.72
C TYR A 397 -41.72 -14.93 58.96
N THR A 398 -42.29 -13.76 58.68
CA THR A 398 -43.74 -13.53 58.74
C THR A 398 -44.49 -14.40 57.74
N GLY A 399 -43.95 -14.59 56.54
CA GLY A 399 -44.51 -15.48 55.53
C GLY A 399 -44.48 -16.96 55.95
N LEU A 400 -43.44 -17.39 56.68
CA LEU A 400 -43.37 -18.76 57.22
C LEU A 400 -44.41 -19.01 58.30
N LEU A 401 -44.66 -18.04 59.19
CA LEU A 401 -45.73 -18.10 60.19
C LEU A 401 -47.13 -18.12 59.54
N GLU A 402 -47.34 -17.33 58.49
CA GLU A 402 -48.58 -17.35 57.70
C GLU A 402 -48.77 -18.72 57.03
N LEU A 403 -47.71 -19.32 56.50
CA LEU A 403 -47.74 -20.68 55.95
C LEU A 403 -48.03 -21.72 57.02
N GLU A 404 -47.41 -21.62 58.20
CA GLU A 404 -47.67 -22.52 59.32
C GLU A 404 -49.13 -22.46 59.77
N SER A 405 -49.70 -21.25 59.86
CA SER A 405 -51.09 -21.05 60.28
C SER A 405 -52.13 -21.50 59.25
N THR A 406 -51.79 -21.46 57.96
CA THR A 406 -52.67 -21.92 56.86
C THR A 406 -52.62 -23.44 56.66
N LEU A 407 -51.55 -24.10 57.12
CA LEU A 407 -51.47 -25.55 57.11
C LEU A 407 -52.40 -26.16 58.18
N PRO A 408 -53.26 -27.13 57.83
CA PRO A 408 -54.07 -27.81 58.82
C PRO A 408 -53.15 -28.56 59.79
N SER A 409 -53.53 -28.68 61.06
CA SER A 409 -52.76 -29.39 62.10
C SER A 409 -52.41 -30.85 61.75
N ASN A 410 -53.12 -31.43 60.79
CA ASN A 410 -52.87 -32.76 60.23
C ASN A 410 -51.71 -32.82 59.22
N ALA A 411 -51.27 -31.69 58.66
CA ALA A 411 -50.13 -31.62 57.74
C ALA A 411 -48.79 -31.78 58.47
N LEU A 412 -48.72 -31.32 59.73
CA LEU A 412 -47.55 -31.45 60.60
C LEU A 412 -47.45 -32.83 61.28
N LYS A 413 -48.51 -33.64 61.21
CA LYS A 413 -48.53 -35.02 61.73
C LYS A 413 -48.34 -35.98 60.56
N ILE A 414 -47.23 -36.70 60.55
CA ILE A 414 -46.97 -37.74 59.54
C ILE A 414 -48.05 -38.82 59.68
N ARG A 415 -49.04 -38.82 58.78
CA ARG A 415 -49.98 -39.93 58.64
C ARG A 415 -49.28 -41.03 57.87
N LEU A 416 -48.67 -41.98 58.57
CA LEU A 416 -48.33 -43.27 57.97
C LEU A 416 -49.65 -44.04 57.84
N PRO A 417 -50.22 -44.24 56.63
CA PRO A 417 -51.33 -45.16 56.51
C PRO A 417 -50.81 -46.52 56.92
N ALA A 418 -51.34 -47.08 58.01
CA ALA A 418 -51.08 -48.48 58.33
C ALA A 418 -51.44 -49.29 57.07
N PRO A 419 -50.57 -50.22 56.63
CA PRO A 419 -50.84 -50.99 55.41
C PRO A 419 -52.24 -51.59 55.52
N LYS A 420 -53.10 -51.31 54.52
CA LYS A 420 -54.46 -51.85 54.48
C LYS A 420 -54.34 -53.36 54.69
N ARG A 421 -54.89 -53.87 55.80
CA ARG A 421 -54.80 -55.29 56.09
C ARG A 421 -55.66 -56.01 55.06
N ILE A 422 -55.03 -56.56 54.02
CA ILE A 422 -55.73 -57.27 52.95
C ILE A 422 -56.21 -58.60 53.52
N SER A 423 -57.52 -58.72 53.75
CA SER A 423 -58.12 -59.92 54.35
C SER A 423 -58.17 -61.10 53.40
N SER A 424 -58.18 -60.86 52.09
CA SER A 424 -58.20 -61.88 51.06
C SER A 424 -56.86 -62.04 50.32
N THR A 425 -56.56 -63.25 49.87
CA THR A 425 -55.53 -63.53 48.86
C THR A 425 -56.05 -63.11 47.48
N LYS A 426 -55.19 -63.03 46.45
CA LYS A 426 -55.62 -62.68 45.08
C LYS A 426 -56.74 -63.59 44.55
N ASP A 427 -56.79 -64.83 45.02
CA ASP A 427 -57.80 -65.84 44.67
C ASP A 427 -59.08 -65.76 45.53
N GLY A 428 -59.26 -64.71 46.33
CA GLY A 428 -60.47 -64.46 47.11
C GLY A 428 -60.55 -65.15 48.48
N HIS A 429 -59.62 -66.05 48.81
CA HIS A 429 -59.60 -66.73 50.11
C HIS A 429 -59.16 -65.85 51.28
N LEU A 430 -59.78 -65.99 52.45
CA LEU A 430 -59.35 -65.25 53.64
C LEU A 430 -57.95 -65.69 54.12
N LYS A 431 -57.07 -64.74 54.41
CA LYS A 431 -55.75 -64.98 55.01
C LYS A 431 -55.92 -65.49 56.45
N ARG A 432 -54.98 -66.33 56.89
CA ARG A 432 -55.05 -67.07 58.17
C ARG A 432 -55.35 -66.21 59.39
N GLN A 433 -54.75 -65.01 59.48
CA GLN A 433 -54.95 -64.08 60.60
C GLN A 433 -56.42 -63.60 60.71
N PHE A 434 -57.09 -63.37 59.57
CA PHE A 434 -58.48 -62.94 59.51
C PHE A 434 -59.50 -64.07 59.65
N ARG A 435 -59.12 -65.32 59.33
CA ARG A 435 -59.95 -66.49 59.67
C ARG A 435 -60.09 -66.63 61.18
N ARG A 436 -58.97 -66.51 61.90
CA ARG A 436 -58.97 -66.56 63.38
C ARG A 436 -59.82 -65.45 64.00
N GLU A 437 -59.75 -64.22 63.49
CA GLU A 437 -60.63 -63.12 63.94
C GLU A 437 -62.12 -63.40 63.64
N ARG A 438 -62.44 -64.01 62.49
CA ARG A 438 -63.81 -64.41 62.15
C ARG A 438 -64.33 -65.52 63.06
N ASP A 439 -63.49 -66.52 63.35
CA ASP A 439 -63.84 -67.63 64.24
C ASP A 439 -64.07 -67.12 65.67
N LEU A 440 -63.22 -66.21 66.17
CA LEU A 440 -63.40 -65.55 67.47
C LEU A 440 -64.70 -64.71 67.52
N ASN A 441 -65.03 -63.95 66.47
CA ASN A 441 -66.28 -63.19 66.39
C ASN A 441 -67.54 -64.07 66.31
N ASN A 442 -67.42 -65.30 65.81
CA ASN A 442 -68.51 -66.27 65.79
C ASN A 442 -68.72 -66.95 67.14
N ILE A 443 -67.69 -67.00 67.99
CA ILE A 443 -67.75 -67.56 69.35
C ILE A 443 -68.25 -66.50 70.36
N SER A 444 -68.05 -65.21 70.09
CA SER A 444 -68.52 -64.12 70.97
C SER A 444 -69.97 -63.66 70.70
N LYS A 445 -70.69 -64.33 69.80
CA LYS A 445 -72.13 -64.16 69.53
C LYS A 445 -72.86 -65.38 70.05
#